data_AF-A0A7S2CJ44-F1
#
_entry.id   AF-A0A7S2CJ44-F1
#
_cell.length_a   1.000
_cell.length_b   1.000
_cell.length_c   1.000
_cell.angle_alpha   90.00
_cell.angle_beta   90.00
_cell.angle_gamma   90.00
#
_symmetry.space_group_name_H-M   'P 1'
#
loop_
_entity.id
_entity.type
_entity.pdbx_description
1 polymer ?
#
loop_
_entity_poly.entity_id
_entity_poly.type
_entity_poly.pdbx_seq_one_letter_code
_entity_poly.pdbx_strand_id
1 'polypeptide(L)'
;IVGMAEKILNMPDRTSEPDVITASHLLMVLLHNLIGRIDAAIPRILELTLARLQVPTSEHVKTGDQLKSALLQVVASAFYYNPALTFQYLESTNPPMTMTLFTGWFAEIDKFESYNSQHITVLGLASIVKMDLNTLPPVVRENMGMIVTKMVGLAKDLKESEDENDDENDPDNNPFGGAGDSDEEDGDEEE
;
A
#
# COMPACT_ATOMS: atom_id res chain seq x y z
N ILE A 1 -1.09 1.19 -21.26
CA ILE A 1 -0.49 0.84 -19.95
C ILE A 1 -1.55 0.25 -19.02
N VAL A 2 -2.66 0.95 -18.76
CA VAL A 2 -3.84 0.41 -18.05
C VAL A 2 -4.27 -0.95 -18.63
N GLY A 3 -4.45 -1.05 -19.96
CA GLY A 3 -4.82 -2.31 -20.61
C GLY A 3 -3.84 -3.50 -20.46
N MET A 4 -2.57 -3.26 -20.09
CA MET A 4 -1.63 -4.35 -19.80
C MET A 4 -1.81 -4.89 -18.38
N ALA A 5 -1.95 -3.99 -17.39
CA ALA A 5 -2.27 -4.36 -16.02
C ALA A 5 -3.65 -5.05 -15.93
N GLU A 6 -4.63 -4.56 -16.69
CA GLU A 6 -5.95 -5.18 -16.78
C GLU A 6 -5.88 -6.61 -17.32
N LYS A 7 -5.07 -6.84 -18.36
CA LYS A 7 -4.94 -8.16 -18.96
C LYS A 7 -4.30 -9.18 -18.01
N ILE A 8 -3.35 -8.74 -17.20
CA ILE A 8 -2.69 -9.55 -16.17
C ILE A 8 -3.66 -9.92 -15.05
N LEU A 9 -4.48 -8.96 -14.60
CA LEU A 9 -5.46 -9.20 -13.53
C LEU A 9 -6.65 -10.06 -14.00
N ASN A 10 -6.99 -10.02 -15.28
CA ASN A 10 -8.15 -10.72 -15.85
C ASN A 10 -7.87 -12.18 -16.28
N MET A 11 -6.64 -12.71 -16.09
CA MET A 11 -6.27 -14.08 -16.45
C MET A 11 -5.84 -14.90 -15.22
N PRO A 12 -6.79 -15.30 -14.35
CA PRO A 12 -6.47 -15.97 -13.09
C PRO A 12 -5.72 -17.30 -13.28
N ASP A 13 -6.01 -18.06 -14.34
CA ASP A 13 -5.47 -19.41 -14.57
C ASP A 13 -4.13 -19.44 -15.33
N ARG A 14 -3.63 -18.28 -15.79
CA ARG A 14 -2.45 -18.19 -16.67
C ARG A 14 -1.36 -17.26 -16.16
N THR A 15 -1.56 -16.63 -15.02
CA THR A 15 -0.70 -15.54 -14.55
C THR A 15 -0.22 -15.84 -13.15
N SER A 16 1.10 -15.79 -12.96
CA SER A 16 1.71 -16.15 -11.68
C SER A 16 1.44 -15.06 -10.63
N GLU A 17 1.43 -15.42 -9.34
CA GLU A 17 1.29 -14.44 -8.25
C GLU A 17 2.27 -13.24 -8.37
N PRO A 18 3.57 -13.40 -8.69
CA PRO A 18 4.48 -12.25 -8.81
C PRO A 18 4.13 -11.32 -9.98
N ASP A 19 3.57 -11.84 -11.07
CA ASP A 19 3.10 -10.99 -12.19
C ASP A 19 1.95 -10.10 -11.74
N VAL A 20 1.06 -10.63 -10.91
CA VAL A 20 -0.11 -9.91 -10.39
C VAL A 20 0.32 -8.85 -9.38
N ILE A 21 1.31 -9.14 -8.53
CA ILE A 21 1.93 -8.16 -7.63
C ILE A 21 2.56 -7.03 -8.45
N THR A 22 3.33 -7.36 -9.49
CA THR A 22 3.96 -6.37 -10.37
C THR A 22 2.92 -5.49 -11.07
N ALA A 23 1.81 -6.08 -11.55
CA ALA A 23 0.70 -5.32 -12.13
C ALA A 23 0.03 -4.41 -11.09
N SER A 24 -0.11 -4.87 -9.85
CA SER A 24 -0.65 -4.08 -8.74
C SER A 24 0.24 -2.86 -8.46
N HIS A 25 1.56 -3.03 -8.45
CA HIS A 25 2.51 -1.93 -8.32
C HIS A 25 2.38 -0.91 -9.47
N LEU A 26 2.24 -1.38 -10.71
CA LEU A 26 2.01 -0.51 -11.85
C LEU A 26 0.71 0.30 -11.70
N LEU A 27 -0.37 -0.33 -11.22
CA LEU A 27 -1.64 0.37 -10.95
C LEU A 27 -1.49 1.44 -9.88
N MET A 28 -0.77 1.16 -8.79
CA MET A 28 -0.50 2.16 -7.74
C MET A 28 0.26 3.36 -8.30
N VAL A 29 1.30 3.14 -9.09
CA VAL A 29 2.05 4.21 -9.74
C VAL A 29 1.15 5.06 -10.64
N LEU A 30 0.24 4.44 -11.41
CA LEU A 30 -0.71 5.17 -12.24
C LEU A 30 -1.68 6.01 -11.40
N LEU A 31 -2.24 5.44 -10.33
CA LEU A 31 -3.13 6.14 -9.41
C LEU A 31 -2.42 7.34 -8.76
N HIS A 32 -1.18 7.18 -8.30
CA HIS A 32 -0.48 8.26 -7.60
C HIS A 32 -0.01 9.38 -8.54
N ASN A 33 0.36 9.06 -9.79
CA ASN A 33 0.91 10.05 -10.72
C ASN A 33 -0.13 10.73 -11.62
N LEU A 34 -1.31 10.13 -11.80
CA LEU A 34 -2.31 10.60 -12.76
C LEU A 34 -3.59 11.11 -12.10
N ILE A 35 -3.49 11.68 -10.90
CA ILE A 35 -4.61 12.21 -10.11
C ILE A 35 -5.49 13.14 -10.98
N GLY A 36 -6.78 12.81 -11.07
CA GLY A 36 -7.78 13.53 -11.87
C GLY A 36 -7.73 13.32 -13.38
N ARG A 37 -6.89 12.41 -13.89
CA ARG A 37 -6.72 12.17 -15.34
C ARG A 37 -7.23 10.81 -15.81
N ILE A 38 -7.47 9.88 -14.89
CA ILE A 38 -7.85 8.48 -15.19
C ILE A 38 -9.14 8.04 -14.50
N ASP A 39 -10.05 8.98 -14.20
CA ASP A 39 -11.31 8.72 -13.49
C ASP A 39 -12.12 7.57 -14.14
N ALA A 40 -12.16 7.53 -15.47
CA ALA A 40 -12.87 6.49 -16.22
C ALA A 40 -12.30 5.07 -16.02
N ALA A 41 -11.02 4.95 -15.63
CA ALA A 41 -10.38 3.66 -15.37
C ALA A 41 -10.59 3.16 -13.94
N ILE A 42 -10.98 4.03 -12.99
CA ILE A 42 -11.09 3.68 -11.57
C ILE A 42 -12.09 2.54 -11.32
N PRO A 43 -13.33 2.56 -11.87
CA PRO A 43 -14.25 1.45 -11.70
C PRO A 43 -13.66 0.11 -12.14
N ARG A 44 -12.96 0.09 -13.27
CA ARG A 44 -12.38 -1.13 -13.83
C ARG A 44 -11.20 -1.64 -13.01
N ILE A 45 -10.35 -0.72 -12.52
CA ILE A 45 -9.24 -1.05 -11.61
C ILE A 45 -9.79 -1.69 -10.34
N LEU A 46 -10.80 -1.07 -9.72
CA LEU A 46 -11.43 -1.57 -8.51
C LEU A 46 -12.12 -2.92 -8.74
N GLU A 47 -12.85 -3.09 -9.84
CA GLU A 47 -13.48 -4.36 -10.22
C GLU A 47 -12.48 -5.51 -10.25
N LEU A 48 -11.36 -5.32 -10.96
CA LEU A 48 -10.33 -6.34 -11.10
C LEU A 48 -9.64 -6.64 -9.77
N THR A 49 -9.28 -5.60 -9.01
CA THR A 49 -8.63 -5.76 -7.71
C THR A 49 -9.54 -6.48 -6.71
N LEU A 50 -10.82 -6.10 -6.64
CA LEU A 50 -11.79 -6.71 -5.74
C LEU A 50 -12.16 -8.13 -6.16
N ALA A 51 -12.25 -8.42 -7.46
CA ALA A 51 -12.44 -9.77 -7.95
C ALA A 51 -11.27 -10.66 -7.52
N ARG A 52 -10.02 -10.19 -7.64
CA ARG A 52 -8.83 -10.94 -7.23
C ARG A 52 -8.72 -11.12 -5.71
N LEU A 53 -9.21 -10.16 -4.93
CA LEU A 53 -9.27 -10.26 -3.48
C LEU A 53 -10.33 -11.29 -3.00
N GLN A 54 -11.43 -11.41 -3.74
CA GLN A 54 -12.53 -12.33 -3.42
C GLN A 54 -12.35 -13.74 -3.98
N VAL A 55 -11.61 -13.91 -5.08
CA VAL A 55 -11.33 -15.23 -5.64
C VAL A 55 -10.54 -16.02 -4.59
N PRO A 56 -11.10 -17.12 -4.05
CA PRO A 56 -10.30 -18.12 -3.38
C PRO A 56 -9.42 -18.70 -4.48
N THR A 57 -8.15 -18.31 -4.52
CA THR A 57 -7.17 -18.96 -5.38
C THR A 57 -7.31 -20.46 -5.12
N SER A 58 -7.48 -21.23 -6.20
CA SER A 58 -7.96 -22.62 -6.23
C SER A 58 -7.51 -23.44 -5.02
N GLU A 59 -8.39 -24.32 -4.48
CA GLU A 59 -8.37 -25.11 -3.23
C GLU A 59 -7.03 -25.68 -2.68
N HIS A 60 -5.89 -25.46 -3.33
CA HIS A 60 -4.55 -25.85 -2.92
C HIS A 60 -3.53 -24.70 -2.81
N VAL A 61 -3.89 -23.45 -3.11
CA VAL A 61 -2.98 -22.30 -2.95
C VAL A 61 -3.71 -21.19 -2.21
N LYS A 62 -3.39 -21.02 -0.92
CA LYS A 62 -3.79 -19.80 -0.19
C LYS A 62 -3.22 -18.61 -0.95
N THR A 63 -4.04 -17.61 -1.29
CA THR A 63 -3.54 -16.32 -1.81
C THR A 63 -2.43 -15.85 -0.88
N GLY A 64 -1.20 -15.73 -1.39
CA GLY A 64 -0.06 -15.33 -0.57
C GLY A 64 -0.31 -13.99 0.11
N ASP A 65 0.15 -13.83 1.35
CA ASP A 65 -0.08 -12.62 2.15
C ASP A 65 0.47 -11.36 1.45
N GLN A 66 1.55 -11.51 0.68
CA GLN A 66 2.12 -10.46 -0.17
C GLN A 66 1.16 -10.01 -1.28
N LEU A 67 0.47 -10.94 -1.95
CA LEU A 67 -0.49 -10.62 -3.00
C LEU A 67 -1.71 -9.90 -2.42
N LYS A 68 -2.24 -10.38 -1.28
CA LYS A 68 -3.34 -9.70 -0.59
C LYS A 68 -2.94 -8.28 -0.18
N SER A 69 -1.76 -8.12 0.40
CA SER A 69 -1.23 -6.80 0.76
C SER A 69 -1.12 -5.88 -0.45
N ALA A 70 -0.56 -6.36 -1.58
CA ALA A 70 -0.46 -5.57 -2.81
C ALA A 70 -1.82 -5.13 -3.36
N LEU A 71 -2.82 -6.03 -3.35
CA LEU A 71 -4.19 -5.70 -3.79
C LEU A 71 -4.86 -4.67 -2.86
N LEU A 72 -4.69 -4.80 -1.55
CA LEU A 72 -5.20 -3.82 -0.58
C LEU A 72 -4.52 -2.46 -0.72
N GLN A 73 -3.22 -2.42 -1.06
CA GLN A 73 -2.52 -1.17 -1.35
C GLN A 73 -3.05 -0.49 -2.63
N VAL A 74 -3.47 -1.26 -3.65
CA VAL A 74 -4.16 -0.70 -4.83
C VAL A 74 -5.49 -0.05 -4.41
N VAL A 75 -6.25 -0.68 -3.52
CA VAL A 75 -7.49 -0.09 -3.00
C VAL A 75 -7.20 1.19 -2.21
N ALA A 76 -6.20 1.18 -1.32
CA ALA A 76 -5.77 2.37 -0.59
C ALA A 76 -5.36 3.50 -1.54
N SER A 77 -4.63 3.17 -2.60
CA SER A 77 -4.22 4.11 -3.66
C SER A 77 -5.43 4.68 -4.42
N ALA A 78 -6.49 3.90 -4.62
CA ALA A 78 -7.72 4.38 -5.25
C ALA A 78 -8.49 5.35 -4.34
N PHE A 79 -8.52 5.08 -3.03
CA PHE A 79 -9.04 6.04 -2.05
C PHE A 79 -8.21 7.32 -2.01
N TYR A 80 -6.88 7.21 -2.08
CA TYR A 80 -6.00 8.38 -2.17
C TYR A 80 -6.24 9.19 -3.46
N TYR A 81 -6.45 8.51 -4.58
CA TYR A 81 -6.75 9.13 -5.88
C TYR A 81 -8.04 9.96 -5.85
N ASN A 82 -9.15 9.31 -5.50
CA ASN A 82 -10.46 9.96 -5.40
C ASN A 82 -11.39 9.08 -4.53
N PRO A 83 -11.58 9.43 -3.25
CA PRO A 83 -12.34 8.57 -2.35
C PRO A 83 -13.85 8.63 -2.66
N ALA A 84 -14.37 9.74 -3.19
CA ALA A 84 -15.76 9.84 -3.61
C ALA A 84 -16.09 8.90 -4.77
N LEU A 85 -15.23 8.87 -5.80
CA LEU A 85 -15.40 7.96 -6.94
C LEU A 85 -15.24 6.49 -6.52
N THR A 86 -14.30 6.21 -5.61
CA THR A 86 -14.10 4.87 -5.07
C THR A 86 -15.34 4.38 -4.31
N PHE A 87 -15.92 5.20 -3.42
CA PHE A 87 -17.17 4.86 -2.74
C PHE A 87 -18.34 4.74 -3.71
N GLN A 88 -18.45 5.63 -4.70
CA GLN A 88 -19.50 5.53 -5.72
C GLN A 88 -19.46 4.18 -6.44
N TYR A 89 -18.27 3.69 -6.79
CA TYR A 89 -18.12 2.36 -7.39
C TYR A 89 -18.51 1.25 -6.41
N LEU A 90 -17.99 1.27 -5.18
CA LEU A 90 -18.25 0.23 -4.17
C LEU A 90 -19.75 0.11 -3.79
N GLU A 91 -20.47 1.23 -3.78
CA GLU A 91 -21.92 1.24 -3.54
C GLU A 91 -22.74 0.86 -4.78
N SER A 92 -22.15 0.97 -5.99
CA SER A 92 -22.82 0.59 -7.25
C SER A 92 -22.81 -0.92 -7.51
N THR A 93 -21.97 -1.69 -6.81
CA THR A 93 -21.94 -3.15 -6.92
C THR A 93 -23.17 -3.77 -6.28
N ASN A 94 -23.54 -4.99 -6.70
CA ASN A 94 -24.66 -5.72 -6.14
C ASN A 94 -24.23 -7.13 -5.67
N PRO A 95 -24.09 -7.39 -4.35
CA PRO A 95 -24.34 -6.45 -3.24
C PRO A 95 -23.28 -5.33 -3.14
N PRO A 96 -23.57 -4.22 -2.43
CA PRO A 96 -22.58 -3.18 -2.12
C PRO A 96 -21.37 -3.76 -1.41
N MET A 97 -20.18 -3.40 -1.91
CA MET A 97 -18.93 -4.04 -1.49
C MET A 97 -18.21 -3.32 -0.34
N THR A 98 -18.66 -2.12 0.05
CA THR A 98 -18.00 -1.29 1.06
C THR A 98 -17.78 -2.05 2.37
N MET A 99 -18.82 -2.68 2.93
CA MET A 99 -18.70 -3.40 4.21
C MET A 99 -17.72 -4.58 4.11
N THR A 100 -17.84 -5.40 3.05
CA THR A 100 -16.97 -6.55 2.82
C THR A 100 -15.51 -6.13 2.68
N LEU A 101 -15.27 -5.04 1.93
CA LEU A 101 -13.95 -4.50 1.73
C LEU A 101 -13.32 -4.04 3.06
N PHE A 102 -14.01 -3.20 3.83
CA PHE A 102 -13.47 -2.68 5.09
C PHE A 102 -13.26 -3.78 6.13
N THR A 103 -14.15 -4.77 6.19
CA THR A 103 -13.99 -5.94 7.07
C THR A 103 -12.72 -6.73 6.71
N GLY A 104 -12.52 -7.01 5.42
CA GLY A 104 -11.32 -7.71 4.96
C GLY A 104 -10.06 -6.88 5.12
N TRP A 105 -10.12 -5.58 4.82
CA TRP A 105 -8.99 -4.68 4.92
C TRP A 105 -8.51 -4.54 6.37
N PHE A 106 -9.43 -4.38 7.33
CA PHE A 106 -9.06 -4.28 8.76
C PHE A 106 -8.57 -5.59 9.37
N ALA A 107 -8.89 -6.74 8.79
CA ALA A 107 -8.32 -8.02 9.21
C ALA A 107 -6.85 -8.19 8.78
N GLU A 108 -6.40 -7.44 7.77
CA GLU A 108 -5.05 -7.54 7.20
C GLU A 108 -4.16 -6.34 7.55
N ILE A 109 -4.74 -5.19 7.90
CA ILE A 109 -4.01 -3.94 8.12
C ILE A 109 -2.92 -4.03 9.20
N ASP A 110 -3.18 -4.80 10.26
CA ASP A 110 -2.25 -4.98 11.39
C ASP A 110 -1.07 -5.90 11.03
N LYS A 111 -1.11 -6.56 9.87
CA LYS A 111 -0.03 -7.44 9.37
C LYS A 111 0.92 -6.70 8.42
N PHE A 112 0.70 -5.41 8.18
CA PHE A 112 1.54 -4.63 7.29
C PHE A 112 2.83 -4.21 8.00
N GLU A 113 3.92 -4.90 7.67
CA GLU A 113 5.25 -4.66 8.26
C GLU A 113 6.11 -3.73 7.40
N SER A 114 5.86 -3.64 6.09
CA SER A 114 6.70 -2.81 5.22
C SER A 114 6.31 -1.34 5.27
N TYR A 115 7.31 -0.45 5.27
CA TYR A 115 7.12 1.01 5.19
C TYR A 115 6.13 1.40 4.10
N ASN A 116 6.30 0.87 2.88
CA ASN A 116 5.42 1.19 1.75
C ASN A 116 3.98 0.76 2.00
N SER A 117 3.75 -0.45 2.53
CA SER A 117 2.38 -0.91 2.82
C SER A 117 1.68 -0.06 3.88
N GLN A 118 2.41 0.38 4.91
CA GLN A 118 1.87 1.24 5.96
C GLN A 118 1.62 2.65 5.42
N HIS A 119 2.61 3.25 4.75
CA HIS A 119 2.54 4.61 4.21
C HIS A 119 1.39 4.76 3.20
N ILE A 120 1.27 3.86 2.23
CA ILE A 120 0.17 3.89 1.24
C ILE A 120 -1.20 3.72 1.92
N THR A 121 -1.28 2.85 2.93
CA THR A 121 -2.52 2.63 3.68
C THR A 121 -2.94 3.87 4.47
N VAL A 122 -1.99 4.53 5.14
CA VAL A 122 -2.21 5.81 5.84
C VAL A 122 -2.74 6.86 4.87
N LEU A 123 -2.15 7.00 3.68
CA LEU A 123 -2.61 7.94 2.65
C LEU A 123 -4.07 7.66 2.23
N GLY A 124 -4.41 6.39 2.02
CA GLY A 124 -5.78 5.97 1.67
C GLY A 124 -6.78 6.30 2.79
N LEU A 125 -6.47 5.93 4.04
CA LEU A 125 -7.34 6.19 5.19
C LEU A 125 -7.48 7.70 5.47
N ALA A 126 -6.40 8.47 5.39
CA ALA A 126 -6.42 9.92 5.57
C ALA A 126 -7.33 10.60 4.54
N SER A 127 -7.34 10.08 3.31
CA SER A 127 -8.19 10.59 2.23
C SER A 127 -9.68 10.35 2.52
N ILE A 128 -10.02 9.22 3.14
CA ILE A 128 -11.38 8.95 3.63
C ILE A 128 -11.75 9.89 4.78
N VAL A 129 -10.86 10.06 5.76
CA VAL A 129 -11.09 10.93 6.93
C VAL A 129 -11.28 12.40 6.54
N LYS A 130 -10.64 12.85 5.46
CA LYS A 130 -10.75 14.22 4.94
C LYS A 130 -12.13 14.51 4.30
N MET A 131 -12.91 13.50 3.95
CA MET A 131 -14.23 13.69 3.33
C MET A 131 -15.26 14.27 4.33
N ASP A 132 -16.30 14.91 3.80
CA ASP A 132 -17.46 15.28 4.60
C ASP A 132 -18.19 14.02 5.07
N LEU A 133 -18.43 13.90 6.38
CA LEU A 133 -19.13 12.79 7.01
C LEU A 133 -20.51 12.52 6.38
N ASN A 134 -21.18 13.54 5.86
CA ASN A 134 -22.48 13.40 5.21
C ASN A 134 -22.41 12.67 3.87
N THR A 135 -21.25 12.70 3.22
CA THR A 135 -21.01 12.07 1.90
C THR A 135 -20.55 10.62 2.00
N LEU A 136 -20.11 10.19 3.19
CA LEU A 136 -19.65 8.83 3.42
C LEU A 136 -20.80 7.83 3.51
N PRO A 137 -20.60 6.58 3.05
CA PRO A 137 -21.55 5.50 3.29
C PRO A 137 -21.85 5.31 4.80
N PRO A 138 -23.07 4.95 5.20
CA PRO A 138 -23.45 4.80 6.61
C PRO A 138 -22.50 3.90 7.40
N VAL A 139 -22.11 2.76 6.81
CA VAL A 139 -21.18 1.79 7.41
C VAL A 139 -19.82 2.43 7.72
N VAL A 140 -19.30 3.28 6.84
CA VAL A 140 -18.02 3.96 7.03
C VAL A 140 -18.14 5.04 8.12
N ARG A 141 -19.26 5.78 8.12
CA ARG A 141 -19.54 6.81 9.12
C ARG A 141 -19.61 6.23 10.53
N GLU A 142 -20.31 5.11 10.70
CA GLU A 142 -20.45 4.41 11.97
C GLU A 142 -19.11 3.85 12.48
N ASN A 143 -18.21 3.47 11.57
CA ASN A 143 -16.89 2.91 11.88
C ASN A 143 -15.74 3.93 11.81
N MET A 144 -16.05 5.24 11.77
CA MET A 144 -15.04 6.29 11.61
C MET A 144 -14.00 6.29 12.74
N GLY A 145 -14.41 6.03 13.98
CA GLY A 145 -13.48 5.93 15.11
C GLY A 145 -12.43 4.83 14.93
N MET A 146 -12.83 3.68 14.34
CA MET A 146 -11.91 2.58 14.04
C MET A 146 -10.96 2.95 12.90
N ILE A 147 -11.47 3.60 11.84
CA ILE A 147 -10.64 4.11 10.73
C ILE A 147 -9.52 5.02 11.25
N VAL A 148 -9.88 6.00 12.07
CA VAL A 148 -8.93 6.95 12.65
C VAL A 148 -7.93 6.23 13.57
N THR A 149 -8.39 5.29 14.39
CA THR A 149 -7.52 4.52 15.30
C THR A 149 -6.48 3.71 14.52
N LYS A 150 -6.89 2.99 13.48
CA LYS A 150 -5.99 2.21 12.62
C LYS A 150 -5.00 3.12 11.88
N MET A 151 -5.47 4.24 11.34
CA MET A 151 -4.63 5.23 10.66
C MET A 151 -3.55 5.81 11.58
N VAL A 152 -3.91 6.19 12.81
CA VAL A 152 -2.96 6.73 13.80
C VAL A 152 -1.97 5.66 14.26
N GLY A 153 -2.41 4.41 14.45
CA GLY A 153 -1.53 3.29 14.77
C GLY A 153 -0.45 3.10 13.70
N LEU A 154 -0.85 2.97 12.43
CA LEU A 154 0.09 2.85 11.32
C LEU A 154 1.02 4.07 11.18
N ALA A 155 0.52 5.28 11.40
CA ALA A 155 1.34 6.49 11.35
C ALA A 155 2.38 6.55 12.48
N LYS A 156 2.06 6.00 13.65
CA LYS A 156 2.99 5.83 14.76
C LYS A 156 4.07 4.81 14.41
N ASP A 157 3.68 3.65 13.89
CA ASP A 157 4.61 2.58 13.52
C ASP A 157 5.59 3.05 12.43
N LEU A 158 5.11 3.83 11.45
CA LEU A 158 5.95 4.46 10.43
C LEU A 158 6.99 5.39 11.05
N LYS A 159 6.58 6.25 11.98
CA LYS A 159 7.49 7.18 12.64
C LYS A 159 8.57 6.45 13.44
N GLU A 160 8.17 5.42 14.20
CA GLU A 160 9.12 4.61 14.98
C GLU A 160 10.14 3.92 14.06
N SER A 161 9.69 3.42 12.90
CA SER A 161 10.62 2.85 11.91
C SER A 161 11.58 3.88 11.29
N GLU A 162 11.16 5.13 11.09
CA GLU A 162 12.05 6.19 10.58
C GLU A 162 13.11 6.58 11.62
N ASP A 163 12.70 6.75 12.88
CA ASP A 163 13.59 7.11 13.99
C ASP A 163 14.66 6.01 14.22
N GLU A 164 14.30 4.71 14.13
CA GLU A 164 15.25 3.59 14.24
C GLU A 164 16.32 3.58 13.13
N ASN A 165 15.93 3.93 11.89
CA ASN A 165 16.88 4.00 10.79
C ASN A 165 17.83 5.21 10.91
N ASP A 166 17.35 6.34 11.44
CA ASP A 166 18.20 7.52 11.64
C ASP A 166 19.24 7.29 12.76
N ASP A 167 18.87 6.59 13.85
CA ASP A 167 19.78 6.23 14.95
C ASP A 167 20.86 5.19 14.54
N GLU A 168 20.55 4.30 13.58
CA GLU A 168 21.53 3.35 13.01
C GLU A 168 22.53 4.02 12.05
N ASN A 169 22.15 5.15 11.45
CA ASN A 169 22.99 5.92 10.53
C ASN A 169 23.75 7.07 11.22
N ASP A 170 23.65 7.20 12.55
CA ASP A 170 24.44 8.15 13.33
C ASP A 170 25.92 7.71 13.35
N PRO A 171 26.84 8.48 12.72
CA PRO A 171 28.27 8.16 12.74
C PRO A 171 28.87 8.13 14.15
N ASP A 172 28.23 8.75 15.15
CA ASP A 172 28.67 8.72 16.56
C ASP A 172 28.29 7.41 17.27
N ASN A 173 27.43 6.57 16.68
CA ASN A 173 26.99 5.29 17.26
C ASN A 173 27.72 4.08 16.66
N ASN A 174 28.68 4.28 15.75
CA ASN A 174 29.47 3.21 15.14
C ASN A 174 30.75 2.93 15.98
N PRO A 175 30.82 1.88 16.81
CA PRO A 175 31.97 1.63 17.71
C PRO A 175 33.26 1.23 16.97
N PHE A 176 33.19 1.11 15.64
CA PHE A 176 34.27 0.68 14.75
C PHE A 176 34.75 1.77 13.77
N GLY A 177 34.20 2.99 13.84
CA GLY A 177 34.53 4.07 12.91
C GLY A 177 35.55 5.07 13.46
N GLY A 178 36.74 4.64 13.89
CA GLY A 178 37.69 5.58 14.50
C GLY A 178 39.08 5.03 14.81
N ALA A 179 39.80 4.59 13.79
CA ALA A 179 41.27 4.52 13.83
C ALA A 179 41.82 4.88 12.45
N GLY A 180 41.68 6.16 12.08
CA GLY A 180 42.62 6.78 11.17
C GLY A 180 43.93 6.94 11.94
N ASP A 181 44.80 5.93 11.85
CA ASP A 181 46.19 6.12 12.23
C ASP A 181 46.90 6.81 11.07
N SER A 182 47.66 7.82 11.45
CA SER A 182 48.13 8.92 10.62
C SER A 182 49.56 8.65 10.16
N ASP A 183 49.88 9.09 8.94
CA ASP A 183 51.21 9.48 8.45
C ASP A 183 52.46 8.85 9.09
N GLU A 184 53.07 7.87 8.39
CA GLU A 184 54.53 7.69 8.36
C GLU A 184 54.98 7.41 6.91
N GLU A 185 55.04 8.47 6.08
CA GLU A 185 55.98 8.51 4.95
C GLU A 185 57.31 9.03 5.50
N ASP A 186 58.19 8.13 5.94
CA ASP A 186 59.60 8.43 6.18
C ASP A 186 60.41 7.83 5.01
N GLY A 187 61.12 8.71 4.30
CA GLY A 187 61.98 8.33 3.19
C GLY A 187 63.32 7.80 3.68
N ASP A 188 63.93 6.91 2.89
CA ASP A 188 65.39 6.85 2.81
C ASP A 188 65.83 6.30 1.45
N GLU A 189 66.73 7.04 0.81
CA GLU A 189 67.44 6.72 -0.42
C GLU A 189 68.63 5.78 -0.16
N GLU A 190 69.03 5.05 -1.22
CA GLU A 190 70.34 4.46 -1.53
C GLU A 190 70.80 3.13 -0.88
N GLU A 191 70.87 2.07 -1.70
CA GLU A 191 72.14 1.48 -2.20
C GLU A 191 71.93 0.76 -3.55
#